data_AF-A0A2S0VRM3-F1
#
_entry.id   AF-A0A2S0VRM3-F1
#
_cell.length_a   1.000
_cell.length_b   1.000
_cell.length_c   1.000
_cell.angle_alpha   90.00
_cell.angle_beta   90.00
_cell.angle_gamma   90.00
#
_symmetry.space_group_name_H-M   'P 1'
#
loop_
_entity.id
_entity.type
_entity.pdbx_description
1 polymer ?
#
loop_
_entity_poly.entity_id
_entity_poly.type
_entity_poly.pdbx_seq_one_letter_code
_entity_poly.pdbx_strand_id
1 'polypeptide(L)'
;MVVSYKQSSLKLIEHLNTKMDENGYPDEPSWGYAFSLLAALELEHEQFAAKSLALFNRQNKSSANYSWEFVIYALQRAKKLIQNTNATSYVYAEKGTRMVNWTLLRQLNRVNEGRDSLKVKMILWGIKKVFTHESGQILDELKTRSLQYHAFCLFVLAELDQTKYHPLAKSWLIKGCQHAIKMMRADGCALYIGRGQEQIFGYGSLVFALEYTNTKYQLNLNASIEKLWSYVQSFQRENGSYPLVLNREQPEKENVTFNLDKPHGWYGYNTLYDYQPFLAYCLGRADKFKRGDYE
;
A
#
# COMPACT_ATOMS: atom_id res chain seq x y z
N MET A 1 -7.53 -5.22 23.61
CA MET A 1 -6.82 -6.26 22.83
C MET A 1 -5.61 -5.57 22.21
N VAL A 2 -4.38 -6.06 22.43
CA VAL A 2 -3.18 -5.35 21.91
C VAL A 2 -3.10 -5.58 20.40
N VAL A 3 -3.40 -4.55 19.62
CA VAL A 3 -3.18 -4.54 18.16
C VAL A 3 -1.72 -4.89 17.87
N SER A 4 -1.51 -5.96 17.10
CA SER A 4 -0.19 -6.56 16.85
C SER A 4 0.15 -6.54 15.35
N TYR A 5 0.25 -5.34 14.77
CA TYR A 5 0.58 -5.17 13.35
C TYR A 5 1.94 -5.80 13.03
N LYS A 6 2.96 -5.57 13.87
CA LYS A 6 4.30 -6.14 13.70
C LYS A 6 4.26 -7.67 13.62
N GLN A 7 3.58 -8.34 14.54
CA GLN A 7 3.51 -9.81 14.53
C GLN A 7 2.78 -10.33 13.29
N SER A 8 1.67 -9.68 12.90
CA SER A 8 0.97 -10.05 11.67
C SER A 8 1.87 -9.87 10.45
N SER A 9 2.62 -8.77 10.39
CA SER A 9 3.52 -8.48 9.27
C SER A 9 4.69 -9.47 9.20
N LEU A 10 5.28 -9.82 10.34
CA LEU A 10 6.34 -10.84 10.42
C LEU A 10 5.86 -12.20 9.92
N LYS A 11 4.69 -12.68 10.39
CA LYS A 11 4.08 -13.93 9.90
C LYS A 11 3.86 -13.89 8.38
N LEU A 12 3.44 -12.74 7.84
CA LEU A 12 3.22 -12.57 6.41
C LEU A 12 4.52 -12.59 5.61
N ILE A 13 5.60 -11.98 6.11
CA ILE A 13 6.92 -12.07 5.47
C ILE A 13 7.46 -13.50 5.50
N GLU A 14 7.33 -14.21 6.61
CA GLU A 14 7.74 -15.63 6.69
C GLU A 14 7.01 -16.46 5.64
N HIS A 15 5.69 -16.29 5.51
CA HIS A 15 4.91 -16.92 4.45
C HIS A 15 5.49 -16.60 3.06
N LEU A 16 5.69 -15.32 2.75
CA LEU A 16 6.20 -14.89 1.45
C LEU A 16 7.60 -15.45 1.15
N ASN A 17 8.47 -15.53 2.17
CA ASN A 17 9.80 -16.12 2.04
C ASN A 17 9.74 -17.61 1.64
N THR A 18 8.77 -18.36 2.20
CA THR A 18 8.55 -19.77 1.84
C THR A 18 7.95 -19.96 0.44
N LYS A 19 7.18 -18.98 -0.07
CA LYS A 19 6.55 -19.05 -1.40
C LYS A 19 7.46 -18.59 -2.52
N MET A 20 8.37 -17.69 -2.24
CA MET A 20 9.38 -17.28 -3.20
C MET A 20 10.40 -18.43 -3.32
N ASP A 21 10.86 -18.78 -4.52
CA ASP A 21 11.97 -19.71 -4.74
C ASP A 21 13.10 -19.01 -5.52
N GLU A 22 13.96 -19.75 -6.21
CA GLU A 22 15.03 -19.19 -7.05
C GLU A 22 14.54 -18.58 -8.37
N ASN A 23 13.35 -18.98 -8.83
CA ASN A 23 12.69 -18.53 -10.06
C ASN A 23 11.70 -17.40 -9.78
N GLY A 24 11.17 -17.30 -8.56
CA GLY A 24 10.29 -16.22 -8.18
C GLY A 24 9.13 -16.65 -7.28
N TYR A 25 8.05 -15.86 -7.33
CA TYR A 25 6.77 -16.30 -6.78
C TYR A 25 6.01 -17.19 -7.78
N PRO A 26 5.01 -17.97 -7.30
CA PRO A 26 4.14 -18.78 -8.17
C PRO A 26 3.43 -18.00 -9.29
N ASP A 27 3.01 -16.76 -9.01
CA ASP A 27 2.49 -15.82 -10.00
C ASP A 27 3.47 -14.66 -10.17
N GLU A 28 3.87 -14.37 -11.41
CA GLU A 28 4.83 -13.29 -11.70
C GLU A 28 4.26 -11.92 -11.27
N PRO A 29 4.84 -11.27 -10.25
CA PRO A 29 4.35 -9.97 -9.79
C PRO A 29 4.76 -8.86 -10.76
N SER A 30 4.04 -7.74 -10.75
CA SER A 30 4.41 -6.55 -11.53
C SER A 30 5.28 -5.56 -10.74
N TRP A 31 5.18 -5.57 -9.42
CA TRP A 31 5.96 -4.72 -8.50
C TRP A 31 6.25 -5.39 -7.15
N GLY A 32 5.70 -6.58 -6.92
CA GLY A 32 5.82 -7.36 -5.69
C GLY A 32 7.23 -7.64 -5.21
N TYR A 33 8.22 -7.86 -6.10
CA TYR A 33 9.62 -8.04 -5.66
C TYR A 33 10.19 -6.79 -5.01
N ALA A 34 9.90 -5.60 -5.55
CA ALA A 34 10.36 -4.33 -4.98
C ALA A 34 9.74 -4.08 -3.60
N PHE A 35 8.46 -4.40 -3.43
CA PHE A 35 7.80 -4.32 -2.12
C PHE A 35 8.20 -5.43 -1.15
N SER A 36 8.57 -6.62 -1.66
CA SER A 36 9.13 -7.70 -0.82
C SER A 36 10.46 -7.28 -0.23
N LEU A 37 11.33 -6.67 -1.05
CA LEU A 37 12.58 -6.07 -0.59
C LEU A 37 12.31 -4.99 0.47
N LEU A 38 11.43 -4.03 0.17
CA LEU A 38 11.12 -2.93 1.09
C LEU A 38 10.57 -3.45 2.42
N ALA A 39 9.58 -4.36 2.38
CA ALA A 39 8.97 -4.91 3.59
C ALA A 39 10.00 -5.70 4.41
N ALA A 40 10.85 -6.51 3.76
CA ALA A 40 11.89 -7.27 4.41
C ALA A 40 12.91 -6.37 5.13
N LEU A 41 13.32 -5.27 4.50
CA LEU A 41 14.22 -4.30 5.12
C LEU A 41 13.59 -3.59 6.32
N GLU A 42 12.33 -3.15 6.19
CA GLU A 42 11.60 -2.51 7.29
C GLU A 42 11.40 -3.43 8.50
N LEU A 43 11.33 -4.74 8.27
CA LEU A 43 11.18 -5.77 9.30
C LEU A 43 12.48 -6.50 9.65
N GLU A 44 13.63 -6.03 9.16
CA GLU A 44 14.96 -6.59 9.46
C GLU A 44 15.11 -8.08 9.10
N HIS A 45 14.41 -8.54 8.04
CA HIS A 45 14.46 -9.91 7.55
C HIS A 45 15.49 -10.06 6.39
N GLU A 46 16.78 -10.13 6.74
CA GLU A 46 17.91 -10.08 5.79
C GLU A 46 17.85 -11.10 4.65
N GLN A 47 17.55 -12.38 4.96
CA GLN A 47 17.52 -13.45 3.95
C GLN A 47 16.50 -13.16 2.85
N PHE A 48 15.29 -12.76 3.25
CA PHE A 48 14.20 -12.44 2.33
C PHE A 48 14.47 -11.16 1.54
N ALA A 49 15.12 -10.16 2.16
CA ALA A 49 15.57 -8.95 1.48
C ALA A 49 16.56 -9.27 0.35
N ALA A 50 17.58 -10.09 0.63
CA ALA A 50 18.58 -10.51 -0.35
C ALA A 50 17.95 -11.27 -1.53
N LYS A 51 17.05 -12.22 -1.24
CA LYS A 51 16.31 -12.98 -2.25
C LYS A 51 15.44 -12.09 -3.13
N SER A 52 14.68 -11.18 -2.51
CA SER A 52 13.81 -10.22 -3.19
C SER A 52 14.60 -9.30 -4.11
N LEU A 53 15.76 -8.80 -3.67
CA LEU A 53 16.64 -7.96 -4.48
C LEU A 53 17.18 -8.73 -5.71
N ALA A 54 17.63 -9.97 -5.51
CA ALA A 54 18.14 -10.80 -6.60
C ALA A 54 17.08 -11.04 -7.68
N LEU A 55 15.84 -11.34 -7.29
CA LEU A 55 14.72 -11.54 -8.22
C LEU A 55 14.25 -10.25 -8.87
N PHE A 56 14.18 -9.14 -8.11
CA PHE A 56 13.90 -7.82 -8.67
C PHE A 56 14.87 -7.45 -9.79
N ASN A 57 16.16 -7.72 -9.61
CA ASN A 57 17.17 -7.42 -10.63
C ASN A 57 16.97 -8.23 -11.91
N ARG A 58 16.51 -9.48 -11.80
CA ARG A 58 16.22 -10.38 -12.94
C ARG A 58 14.85 -10.14 -13.60
N GLN A 59 13.92 -9.50 -12.89
CA GLN A 59 12.56 -9.27 -13.37
C GLN A 59 12.55 -8.50 -14.70
N ASN A 60 11.70 -8.92 -15.64
CA ASN A 60 11.52 -8.26 -16.92
C ASN A 60 10.79 -6.92 -16.77
N LYS A 61 11.50 -5.82 -16.99
CA LYS A 61 10.98 -4.44 -16.84
C LYS A 61 10.41 -3.86 -18.14
N SER A 62 10.46 -4.61 -19.24
CA SER A 62 9.95 -4.18 -20.55
C SER A 62 8.45 -4.43 -20.74
N SER A 63 7.83 -5.21 -19.84
CA SER A 63 6.40 -5.50 -19.90
C SER A 63 5.55 -4.23 -19.80
N ALA A 64 4.54 -4.10 -20.65
CA ALA A 64 3.56 -3.00 -20.58
C ALA A 64 2.77 -3.00 -19.25
N ASN A 65 2.71 -4.14 -18.56
CA ASN A 65 2.05 -4.27 -17.27
C ASN A 65 2.97 -3.90 -16.09
N TYR A 66 4.25 -3.63 -16.34
CA TYR A 66 5.19 -3.25 -15.30
C TYR A 66 4.81 -1.91 -14.65
N SER A 67 4.65 -1.91 -13.34
CA SER A 67 4.04 -0.83 -12.58
C SER A 67 5.10 0.12 -12.00
N TRP A 68 5.74 0.90 -12.87
CA TRP A 68 6.87 1.76 -12.52
C TRP A 68 6.61 2.65 -11.29
N GLU A 69 5.45 3.27 -11.15
CA GLU A 69 5.14 4.12 -10.01
C GLU A 69 5.25 3.39 -8.66
N PHE A 70 4.82 2.12 -8.58
CA PHE A 70 4.94 1.31 -7.36
C PHE A 70 6.39 0.88 -7.10
N VAL A 71 7.08 0.44 -8.16
CA VAL A 71 8.48 0.02 -8.08
C VAL A 71 9.37 1.17 -7.61
N ILE A 72 9.24 2.35 -8.23
CA ILE A 72 10.05 3.53 -7.88
C ILE A 72 9.81 3.94 -6.44
N TYR A 73 8.56 3.96 -5.97
CA TYR A 73 8.25 4.24 -4.58
C TYR A 73 8.98 3.27 -3.64
N ALA A 74 8.88 1.96 -3.92
CA ALA A 74 9.46 0.94 -3.08
C ALA A 74 11.00 1.02 -3.03
N LEU A 75 11.66 1.24 -4.17
CA LEU A 75 13.11 1.35 -4.25
C LEU A 75 13.64 2.64 -3.62
N GLN A 76 12.93 3.76 -3.78
CA GLN A 76 13.26 5.02 -3.10
C GLN A 76 13.27 4.86 -1.58
N ARG A 77 12.28 4.13 -1.04
CA ARG A 77 12.21 3.81 0.39
C ARG A 77 13.29 2.81 0.79
N ALA A 78 13.45 1.71 0.05
CA ALA A 78 14.45 0.68 0.34
C ALA A 78 15.88 1.26 0.36
N LYS A 79 16.22 2.16 -0.57
CA LYS A 79 17.52 2.83 -0.63
C LYS A 79 17.85 3.62 0.64
N LYS A 80 16.86 4.15 1.35
CA LYS A 80 17.08 4.85 2.63
C LYS A 80 17.39 3.90 3.78
N LEU A 81 16.96 2.65 3.69
CA LEU A 81 17.16 1.62 4.71
C LEU A 81 18.47 0.85 4.51
N ILE A 82 18.95 0.76 3.26
CA ILE A 82 20.21 0.06 2.96
C ILE A 82 21.40 1.00 3.17
N GLN A 83 22.32 0.61 4.05
CA GLN A 83 23.57 1.35 4.30
C GLN A 83 24.55 1.28 3.11
N ASN A 84 24.42 0.28 2.23
CA ASN A 84 25.20 0.12 1.00
C ASN A 84 24.48 0.69 -0.25
N THR A 85 24.87 1.89 -0.66
CA THR A 85 24.20 2.72 -1.69
C THR A 85 24.11 2.10 -3.09
N ASN A 86 24.91 1.08 -3.41
CA ASN A 86 24.95 0.47 -4.74
C ASN A 86 23.94 -0.68 -4.94
N ALA A 87 23.41 -1.26 -3.85
CA ALA A 87 22.57 -2.46 -3.93
C ALA A 87 21.20 -2.21 -4.59
N THR A 88 20.69 -0.98 -4.55
CA THR A 88 19.38 -0.61 -5.12
C THR A 88 19.51 0.55 -6.11
N SER A 89 20.49 0.48 -7.01
CA SER A 89 20.53 1.42 -8.12
C SER A 89 19.31 1.19 -9.03
N TYR A 90 18.58 2.27 -9.32
CA TYR A 90 17.44 2.25 -10.23
C TYR A 90 17.46 3.50 -11.10
N VAL A 91 16.90 3.38 -12.30
CA VAL A 91 16.63 4.53 -13.16
C VAL A 91 15.19 4.95 -12.93
N TYR A 92 15.00 6.24 -12.63
CA TYR A 92 13.67 6.80 -12.47
C TYR A 92 12.84 6.64 -13.76
N ALA A 93 11.66 6.04 -13.67
CA ALA A 93 10.73 5.84 -14.78
C ALA A 93 9.27 5.97 -14.32
N GLU A 94 8.38 6.25 -15.27
CA GLU A 94 6.94 6.44 -15.02
C GLU A 94 6.15 5.70 -16.10
N LYS A 95 5.11 4.95 -15.73
CA LYS A 95 4.22 4.32 -16.72
C LYS A 95 3.26 5.34 -17.34
N GLY A 96 2.82 6.34 -16.56
CA GLY A 96 1.93 7.37 -17.09
C GLY A 96 0.43 7.02 -17.02
N THR A 97 0.03 6.01 -16.24
CA THR A 97 -1.38 5.66 -16.01
C THR A 97 -2.18 6.89 -15.55
N ARG A 98 -3.33 7.14 -16.18
CA ARG A 98 -4.15 8.36 -16.02
C ARG A 98 -5.23 8.25 -14.93
N MET A 99 -4.94 7.52 -13.86
CA MET A 99 -5.81 7.43 -12.68
C MET A 99 -5.27 8.32 -11.56
N VAL A 100 -6.13 8.83 -10.68
CA VAL A 100 -5.72 9.77 -9.62
C VAL A 100 -4.76 9.13 -8.63
N ASN A 101 -5.05 7.93 -8.17
CA ASN A 101 -4.14 7.14 -7.32
C ASN A 101 -2.71 7.03 -7.90
N TRP A 102 -2.60 6.66 -9.18
CA TRP A 102 -1.33 6.54 -9.91
C TRP A 102 -0.65 7.90 -10.09
N THR A 103 -1.44 8.94 -10.39
CA THR A 103 -0.92 10.30 -10.57
C THR A 103 -0.38 10.88 -9.27
N LEU A 104 -1.07 10.62 -8.14
CA LEU A 104 -0.61 10.99 -6.80
C LEU A 104 0.69 10.27 -6.46
N LEU A 105 0.76 8.96 -6.65
CA LEU A 105 1.98 8.18 -6.39
C LEU A 105 3.16 8.69 -7.23
N ARG A 106 2.91 8.99 -8.51
CA ARG A 106 3.91 9.61 -9.39
C ARG A 106 4.39 10.95 -8.86
N GLN A 107 3.49 11.80 -8.37
CA GLN A 107 3.89 13.09 -7.80
C GLN A 107 4.71 12.90 -6.53
N LEU A 108 4.34 11.98 -5.64
CA LEU A 108 5.14 11.60 -4.48
C LEU A 108 6.55 11.13 -4.89
N ASN A 109 6.65 10.26 -5.88
CA ASN A 109 7.94 9.76 -6.36
C ASN A 109 8.81 10.89 -6.91
N ARG A 110 8.23 11.88 -7.61
CA ARG A 110 8.95 13.07 -8.07
C ARG A 110 9.48 13.89 -6.88
N VAL A 111 8.66 14.11 -5.86
CA VAL A 111 9.07 14.83 -4.64
C VAL A 111 10.25 14.11 -3.98
N ASN A 112 10.14 12.80 -3.79
CA ASN A 112 11.19 11.97 -3.20
C ASN A 112 12.49 11.93 -4.02
N GLU A 113 12.39 12.08 -5.34
CA GLU A 113 13.55 12.16 -6.26
C GLU A 113 14.17 13.58 -6.31
N GLY A 114 13.71 14.51 -5.48
CA GLY A 114 14.16 15.91 -5.54
C GLY A 114 13.66 16.66 -6.77
N ARG A 115 12.63 16.14 -7.46
CA ARG A 115 11.98 16.74 -8.64
C ARG A 115 10.68 17.47 -8.26
N ASP A 116 10.56 17.95 -7.01
CA ASP A 116 9.44 18.83 -6.62
C ASP A 116 9.50 20.14 -7.43
N SER A 117 8.37 20.53 -7.98
CA SER A 117 8.26 21.67 -8.88
C SER A 117 6.89 22.32 -8.79
N LEU A 118 6.75 23.53 -9.34
CA LEU A 118 5.45 24.19 -9.44
C LEU A 118 4.42 23.32 -10.19
N LYS A 119 4.86 22.55 -11.19
CA LYS A 119 4.01 21.60 -11.93
C LYS A 119 3.46 20.51 -11.02
N VAL A 120 4.28 19.93 -10.14
CA VAL A 120 3.83 18.94 -9.13
C VAL A 120 2.76 19.57 -8.23
N LYS A 121 3.03 20.77 -7.70
CA LYS A 121 2.10 21.49 -6.82
C LYS A 121 0.76 21.81 -7.51
N MET A 122 0.78 22.26 -8.76
CA MET A 122 -0.42 22.52 -9.56
C MET A 122 -1.24 21.25 -9.81
N ILE A 123 -0.58 20.12 -10.13
CA ILE A 123 -1.28 18.84 -10.32
C ILE A 123 -1.94 18.41 -9.02
N LEU A 124 -1.22 18.43 -7.89
CA LEU A 124 -1.77 18.07 -6.58
C LEU A 124 -2.95 18.96 -6.20
N TRP A 125 -2.85 20.27 -6.43
CA TRP A 125 -3.94 21.21 -6.20
C TRP A 125 -5.15 20.91 -7.09
N GLY A 126 -4.92 20.63 -8.38
CA GLY A 126 -5.97 20.26 -9.34
C GLY A 126 -6.70 18.99 -8.91
N ILE A 127 -5.97 17.95 -8.49
CA ILE A 127 -6.57 16.73 -7.94
C ILE A 127 -7.41 17.04 -6.70
N LYS A 128 -6.87 17.80 -5.75
CA LYS A 128 -7.60 18.19 -4.53
C LYS A 128 -8.88 18.97 -4.84
N LYS A 129 -8.91 19.77 -5.90
CA LYS A 129 -10.07 20.60 -6.26
C LYS A 129 -11.11 19.86 -7.10
N VAL A 130 -10.68 19.05 -8.06
CA VAL A 130 -11.57 18.43 -9.06
C VAL A 130 -11.99 17.01 -8.65
N PHE A 131 -11.10 16.27 -7.98
CA PHE A 131 -11.30 14.86 -7.66
C PHE A 131 -11.50 14.62 -6.16
N THR A 132 -11.70 15.65 -5.35
CA THR A 132 -12.04 15.48 -3.93
C THR A 132 -13.40 16.10 -3.65
N HIS A 133 -14.32 15.27 -3.15
CA HIS A 133 -15.65 15.71 -2.74
C HIS A 133 -15.59 16.47 -1.40
N GLU A 134 -16.60 17.30 -1.14
CA GLU A 134 -16.71 18.06 0.10
C GLU A 134 -16.80 17.17 1.35
N SER A 135 -17.19 15.91 1.21
CA SER A 135 -17.19 14.92 2.29
C SER A 135 -15.78 14.46 2.70
N GLY A 136 -14.74 14.76 1.91
CA GLY A 136 -13.39 14.22 2.07
C GLY A 136 -13.07 13.03 1.16
N GLN A 137 -14.07 12.47 0.46
CA GLN A 137 -13.85 11.37 -0.47
C GLN A 137 -12.93 11.81 -1.62
N ILE A 138 -11.91 11.00 -1.91
CA ILE A 138 -11.01 11.19 -3.05
C ILE A 138 -11.44 10.20 -4.12
N LEU A 139 -11.67 10.71 -5.32
CA LEU A 139 -12.18 9.99 -6.47
C LEU A 139 -11.03 9.55 -7.35
N ASP A 140 -11.01 8.28 -7.75
CA ASP A 140 -9.98 7.80 -8.67
C ASP A 140 -10.21 8.32 -10.10
N GLU A 141 -11.49 8.43 -10.44
CA GLU A 141 -12.04 9.02 -11.66
C GLU A 141 -13.33 9.75 -11.28
N LEU A 142 -13.75 10.77 -12.04
CA LEU A 142 -14.90 11.62 -11.69
C LEU A 142 -16.19 10.84 -11.39
N LYS A 143 -16.42 9.73 -12.10
CA LYS A 143 -17.62 8.89 -11.98
C LYS A 143 -17.40 7.62 -11.14
N THR A 144 -16.18 7.36 -10.69
CA THR A 144 -15.84 6.14 -9.96
C THR A 144 -15.79 6.44 -8.46
N ARG A 145 -16.57 5.69 -7.67
CA ARG A 145 -16.65 5.82 -6.20
C ARG A 145 -16.06 4.57 -5.53
N SER A 146 -14.75 4.35 -5.70
CA SER A 146 -14.04 3.23 -5.06
C SER A 146 -13.45 3.65 -3.71
N LEU A 147 -13.86 2.96 -2.64
CA LEU A 147 -13.28 3.18 -1.31
C LEU A 147 -11.86 2.63 -1.21
N GLN A 148 -11.52 1.58 -1.97
CA GLN A 148 -10.14 1.09 -2.06
C GLN A 148 -9.20 2.15 -2.62
N TYR A 149 -9.54 2.77 -3.75
CA TYR A 149 -8.67 3.79 -4.34
C TYR A 149 -8.63 5.07 -3.51
N HIS A 150 -9.72 5.41 -2.83
CA HIS A 150 -9.70 6.44 -1.80
C HIS A 150 -8.66 6.13 -0.71
N ALA A 151 -8.70 4.92 -0.13
CA ALA A 151 -7.74 4.49 0.88
C ALA A 151 -6.29 4.55 0.39
N PHE A 152 -6.02 4.11 -0.84
CA PHE A 152 -4.68 4.24 -1.41
C PHE A 152 -4.25 5.70 -1.62
N CYS A 153 -5.15 6.60 -2.01
CA CYS A 153 -4.84 8.02 -2.06
C CYS A 153 -4.46 8.56 -0.66
N LEU A 154 -5.12 8.09 0.41
CA LEU A 154 -4.75 8.47 1.79
C LEU A 154 -3.35 7.98 2.17
N PHE A 155 -2.97 6.76 1.77
CA PHE A 155 -1.60 6.27 1.93
C PHE A 155 -0.58 7.21 1.29
N VAL A 156 -0.80 7.60 0.02
CA VAL A 156 0.10 8.53 -0.68
C VAL A 156 0.12 9.92 -0.04
N LEU A 157 -1.03 10.41 0.47
CA LEU A 157 -1.09 11.69 1.17
C LEU A 157 -0.37 11.65 2.53
N ALA A 158 -0.43 10.54 3.26
CA ALA A 158 0.32 10.33 4.48
C ALA A 158 1.83 10.34 4.22
N GLU A 159 2.27 9.75 3.11
CA GLU A 159 3.66 9.82 2.66
C GLU A 159 4.06 11.26 2.26
N LEU A 160 3.26 11.95 1.45
CA LEU A 160 3.51 13.35 1.08
C LEU A 160 3.60 14.26 2.32
N ASP A 161 2.76 14.03 3.32
CA ASP A 161 2.75 14.78 4.57
C ASP A 161 3.99 14.54 5.45
N GLN A 162 4.69 13.41 5.28
CA GLN A 162 6.00 13.14 5.91
C GLN A 162 7.12 13.98 5.28
N THR A 163 7.01 14.37 4.01
CA THR A 163 8.07 15.12 3.32
C THR A 163 8.26 16.57 3.79
N LYS A 164 7.39 17.11 4.67
CA LYS A 164 7.36 18.52 5.13
C LYS A 164 7.15 19.59 4.05
N TYR A 165 7.31 19.28 2.75
CA TYR A 165 7.23 20.23 1.65
C TYR A 165 5.80 20.53 1.15
N HIS A 166 4.80 19.75 1.57
CA HIS A 166 3.43 19.84 1.05
C HIS A 166 2.38 20.03 2.16
N PRO A 167 2.24 21.25 2.74
CA PRO A 167 1.26 21.53 3.78
C PRO A 167 -0.20 21.32 3.33
N LEU A 168 -0.45 21.32 2.01
CA LEU A 168 -1.76 20.99 1.44
C LEU A 168 -2.19 19.55 1.74
N ALA A 169 -1.24 18.63 1.98
CA ALA A 169 -1.49 17.23 2.25
C ALA A 169 -2.18 17.04 3.60
N LYS A 170 -1.73 17.70 4.68
CA LYS A 170 -2.32 17.61 6.02
C LYS A 170 -3.85 17.72 6.04
N SER A 171 -4.39 18.86 5.61
CA SER A 171 -5.84 19.10 5.66
C SER A 171 -6.63 18.14 4.77
N TRP A 172 -6.03 17.75 3.65
CA TRP A 172 -6.63 16.81 2.71
C TRP A 172 -6.69 15.40 3.29
N LEU A 173 -5.59 14.95 3.89
CA LEU A 173 -5.44 13.67 4.56
C LEU A 173 -6.39 13.53 5.74
N ILE A 174 -6.41 14.51 6.67
CA ILE A 174 -7.29 14.47 7.86
C ILE A 174 -8.75 14.31 7.44
N LYS A 175 -9.20 15.13 6.48
CA LYS A 175 -10.59 15.09 6.00
C LYS A 175 -10.91 13.76 5.30
N GLY A 176 -9.97 13.23 4.54
CA GLY A 176 -10.09 11.93 3.90
C GLY A 176 -10.15 10.77 4.90
N CYS A 177 -9.30 10.77 5.93
CA CYS A 177 -9.34 9.79 7.01
C CYS A 177 -10.69 9.82 7.77
N GLN A 178 -11.21 11.02 8.07
CA GLN A 178 -12.54 11.18 8.67
C GLN A 178 -13.65 10.63 7.77
N HIS A 179 -13.56 10.84 6.46
CA HIS A 179 -14.48 10.24 5.49
C HIS A 179 -14.43 8.71 5.54
N ALA A 180 -13.24 8.12 5.50
CA ALA A 180 -13.07 6.66 5.55
C ALA A 180 -13.65 6.05 6.83
N ILE A 181 -13.44 6.67 7.98
CA ILE A 181 -14.05 6.22 9.25
C ILE A 181 -15.57 6.31 9.21
N LYS A 182 -16.14 7.40 8.66
CA LYS A 182 -17.59 7.54 8.52
C LYS A 182 -18.21 6.46 7.63
N MET A 183 -17.47 5.99 6.63
CA MET A 183 -17.93 4.94 5.71
C MET A 183 -17.76 3.53 6.30
N MET A 184 -16.99 3.35 7.37
CA MET A 184 -16.74 2.05 7.97
C MET A 184 -18.00 1.49 8.64
N ARG A 185 -18.29 0.22 8.39
CA ARG A 185 -19.39 -0.52 8.99
C ARG A 185 -19.11 -0.85 10.46
N ALA A 186 -20.16 -1.26 11.16
CA ALA A 186 -20.09 -1.58 12.59
C ALA A 186 -19.16 -2.77 12.92
N ASP A 187 -18.86 -3.63 11.95
CA ASP A 187 -17.93 -4.78 12.05
C ASP A 187 -16.48 -4.44 11.67
N GLY A 188 -16.21 -3.21 11.20
CA GLY A 188 -14.89 -2.79 10.72
C GLY A 188 -14.67 -2.93 9.21
N CYS A 189 -15.63 -3.49 8.46
CA CYS A 189 -15.56 -3.50 7.00
C CYS A 189 -15.63 -2.06 6.45
N ALA A 190 -14.62 -1.63 5.69
CA ALA A 190 -14.48 -0.24 5.25
C ALA A 190 -14.46 -0.06 3.73
N LEU A 191 -14.20 -1.13 2.96
CA LEU A 191 -13.87 -1.03 1.54
C LEU A 191 -14.88 -1.74 0.63
N TYR A 192 -16.17 -1.62 0.91
CA TYR A 192 -17.25 -2.38 0.27
C TYR A 192 -17.93 -1.67 -0.93
N ILE A 193 -17.41 -0.53 -1.38
CA ILE A 193 -17.98 0.23 -2.51
C ILE A 193 -16.96 0.36 -3.64
N GLY A 194 -17.39 -0.01 -4.85
CA GLY A 194 -16.70 0.25 -6.10
C GLY A 194 -15.69 -0.83 -6.48
N ARG A 195 -14.81 -0.49 -7.44
CA ARG A 195 -13.80 -1.44 -7.96
C ARG A 195 -12.76 -1.77 -6.91
N GLY A 196 -12.34 -3.03 -6.90
CA GLY A 196 -11.38 -3.57 -5.93
C GLY A 196 -11.95 -3.62 -4.52
N GLN A 197 -13.25 -3.84 -4.36
CA GLN A 197 -13.84 -3.92 -3.03
C GLN A 197 -13.15 -5.00 -2.18
N GLU A 198 -12.95 -4.65 -0.91
CA GLU A 198 -12.44 -5.52 0.15
C GLU A 198 -11.08 -6.16 -0.10
N GLN A 199 -10.26 -5.65 -1.04
CA GLN A 199 -8.93 -6.21 -1.23
C GLN A 199 -7.95 -5.71 -0.17
N ILE A 200 -6.99 -6.57 0.20
CA ILE A 200 -5.96 -6.27 1.20
C ILE A 200 -5.10 -5.05 0.86
N PHE A 201 -4.99 -4.72 -0.43
CA PHE A 201 -4.29 -3.53 -0.92
C PHE A 201 -4.88 -2.25 -0.32
N GLY A 202 -6.21 -2.09 -0.41
CA GLY A 202 -6.88 -0.94 0.18
C GLY A 202 -6.84 -0.96 1.70
N TYR A 203 -6.96 -2.13 2.33
CA TYR A 203 -6.96 -2.24 3.80
C TYR A 203 -5.60 -1.89 4.40
N GLY A 204 -4.50 -2.40 3.83
CA GLY A 204 -3.15 -2.01 4.24
C GLY A 204 -2.92 -0.51 4.11
N SER A 205 -3.36 0.08 2.99
CA SER A 205 -3.30 1.54 2.76
C SER A 205 -4.06 2.34 3.82
N LEU A 206 -5.28 1.89 4.17
CA LEU A 206 -6.13 2.58 5.13
C LEU A 206 -5.57 2.49 6.55
N VAL A 207 -5.13 1.30 6.99
CA VAL A 207 -4.48 1.11 8.30
C VAL A 207 -3.27 2.02 8.43
N PHE A 208 -2.39 2.02 7.42
CA PHE A 208 -1.22 2.90 7.38
C PHE A 208 -1.59 4.37 7.54
N ALA A 209 -2.52 4.86 6.72
CA ALA A 209 -2.88 6.28 6.71
C ALA A 209 -3.56 6.70 8.01
N LEU A 210 -4.45 5.87 8.56
CA LEU A 210 -5.15 6.17 9.79
C LEU A 210 -4.20 6.18 11.00
N GLU A 211 -3.32 5.19 11.13
CA GLU A 211 -2.34 5.17 12.23
C GLU A 211 -1.41 6.38 12.17
N TYR A 212 -0.85 6.67 10.99
CA TYR A 212 -0.03 7.87 10.78
C TYR A 212 -0.77 9.15 11.21
N THR A 213 -1.98 9.34 10.68
CA THR A 213 -2.74 10.58 10.86
C THR A 213 -3.21 10.72 12.31
N ASN A 214 -3.66 9.62 12.91
CA ASN A 214 -4.15 9.59 14.28
C ASN A 214 -3.04 9.91 15.28
N THR A 215 -1.86 9.28 15.17
CA THR A 215 -0.75 9.58 16.08
C THR A 215 -0.20 10.98 15.86
N LYS A 216 0.05 11.38 14.60
CA LYS A 216 0.67 12.69 14.30
C LYS A 216 -0.22 13.88 14.69
N TYR A 217 -1.53 13.74 14.52
CA TYR A 217 -2.49 14.83 14.71
C TYR A 217 -3.46 14.63 15.87
N GLN A 218 -3.30 13.57 16.66
CA GLN A 218 -4.08 13.28 17.88
C GLN A 218 -5.59 13.31 17.63
N LEU A 219 -6.02 12.63 16.55
CA LEU A 219 -7.42 12.67 16.10
C LEU A 219 -8.40 11.82 16.93
N ASN A 220 -7.90 11.07 17.92
CA ASN A 220 -8.69 10.17 18.77
C ASN A 220 -9.48 9.10 18.00
N LEU A 221 -8.88 8.54 16.94
CA LEU A 221 -9.48 7.52 16.08
C LEU A 221 -9.21 6.08 16.56
N ASN A 222 -8.56 5.90 17.71
CA ASN A 222 -8.09 4.60 18.23
C ASN A 222 -9.16 3.50 18.14
N ALA A 223 -10.37 3.75 18.65
CA ALA A 223 -11.44 2.75 18.64
C ALA A 223 -11.87 2.35 17.22
N SER A 224 -11.83 3.28 16.27
CA SER A 224 -12.16 2.99 14.87
C SER A 224 -11.05 2.21 14.18
N ILE A 225 -9.79 2.55 14.47
CA ILE A 225 -8.62 1.84 13.96
C ILE A 225 -8.56 0.42 14.51
N GLU A 226 -8.82 0.23 15.80
CA GLU A 226 -8.89 -1.10 16.43
C GLU A 226 -9.99 -1.97 15.81
N LYS A 227 -11.13 -1.37 15.47
CA LYS A 227 -12.24 -2.07 14.80
C LYS A 227 -11.85 -2.48 13.36
N LEU A 228 -11.28 -1.56 12.59
CA LEU A 228 -10.74 -1.85 11.26
C LEU A 228 -9.69 -2.96 11.32
N TRP A 229 -8.75 -2.86 12.25
CA TRP A 229 -7.69 -3.85 12.38
C TRP A 229 -8.24 -5.21 12.80
N SER A 230 -9.17 -5.25 13.75
CA SER A 230 -9.82 -6.49 14.18
C SER A 230 -10.53 -7.18 13.01
N TYR A 231 -11.17 -6.40 12.11
CA TYR A 231 -11.73 -6.92 10.86
C TYR A 231 -10.64 -7.56 10.00
N VAL A 232 -9.59 -6.80 9.64
CA VAL A 232 -8.51 -7.28 8.78
C VAL A 232 -7.80 -8.50 9.37
N GLN A 233 -7.38 -8.42 10.63
CA GLN A 233 -6.65 -9.48 11.33
C GLN A 233 -7.41 -10.80 11.35
N SER A 234 -8.74 -10.75 11.40
CA SER A 234 -9.56 -11.97 11.40
C SER A 234 -9.47 -12.81 10.12
N PHE A 235 -8.87 -12.27 9.05
CA PHE A 235 -8.60 -12.98 7.80
C PHE A 235 -7.16 -13.51 7.69
N GLN A 236 -6.30 -13.28 8.68
CA GLN A 236 -4.96 -13.86 8.66
C GLN A 236 -5.07 -15.38 8.82
N ARG A 237 -4.58 -16.12 7.84
CA ARG A 237 -4.53 -17.58 7.88
C ARG A 237 -3.45 -18.05 8.86
N GLU A 238 -3.52 -19.32 9.27
CA GLU A 238 -2.57 -19.91 10.22
C GLU A 238 -1.11 -19.81 9.73
N ASN A 239 -0.89 -19.96 8.43
CA ASN A 239 0.41 -19.82 7.79
C ASN A 239 0.91 -18.37 7.66
N GLY A 240 0.16 -17.37 8.14
CA GLY A 240 0.49 -15.96 8.10
C GLY A 240 -0.03 -15.18 6.88
N SER A 241 -0.46 -15.87 5.82
CA SER A 241 -0.98 -15.26 4.59
C SER A 241 -2.34 -14.60 4.78
N TYR A 242 -2.72 -13.78 3.81
CA TYR A 242 -4.07 -13.23 3.70
C TYR A 242 -4.68 -13.64 2.34
N PRO A 243 -6.02 -13.80 2.26
CA PRO A 243 -6.68 -13.75 0.97
C PRO A 243 -6.47 -12.35 0.35
N LEU A 244 -6.42 -12.27 -0.97
CA LEU A 244 -6.41 -11.01 -1.69
C LEU A 244 -7.70 -10.22 -1.44
N VAL A 245 -8.87 -10.88 -1.46
CA VAL A 245 -10.19 -10.31 -1.16
C VAL A 245 -10.63 -10.80 0.22
N LEU A 246 -10.98 -9.91 1.13
CA LEU A 246 -11.42 -10.26 2.49
C LEU A 246 -12.87 -10.76 2.53
N ASN A 247 -13.17 -11.82 1.77
CA ASN A 247 -14.49 -12.45 1.71
C ASN A 247 -14.60 -13.59 2.74
N ARG A 248 -15.58 -13.51 3.65
CA ARG A 248 -15.83 -14.56 4.65
C ARG A 248 -16.58 -15.76 4.11
N GLU A 249 -17.47 -15.55 3.13
CA GLU A 249 -18.37 -16.59 2.64
C GLU A 249 -17.67 -17.53 1.65
N GLN A 250 -16.81 -16.96 0.80
CA GLN A 250 -16.09 -17.68 -0.23
C GLN A 250 -14.64 -17.20 -0.29
N PRO A 251 -13.84 -17.48 0.75
CA PRO A 251 -12.44 -17.12 0.73
C PRO A 251 -11.73 -17.91 -0.37
N GLU A 252 -10.86 -17.23 -1.12
CA GLU A 252 -9.97 -17.92 -2.05
C GLU A 252 -9.02 -18.87 -1.32
N LYS A 253 -8.55 -19.89 -2.05
CA LYS A 253 -7.51 -20.81 -1.59
C LYS A 253 -6.19 -20.05 -1.37
N GLU A 254 -5.30 -20.64 -0.58
CA GLU A 254 -4.00 -20.05 -0.27
C GLU A 254 -3.12 -19.80 -1.51
N ASN A 255 -3.00 -20.80 -2.38
CA ASN A 255 -2.14 -20.77 -3.57
C ASN A 255 -2.92 -20.39 -4.83
N VAL A 256 -3.93 -19.54 -4.67
CA VAL A 256 -4.75 -19.08 -5.79
C VAL A 256 -3.89 -18.28 -6.77
N THR A 257 -4.09 -18.52 -8.06
CA THR A 257 -3.46 -17.75 -9.13
C THR A 257 -4.53 -17.10 -9.97
N PHE A 258 -4.33 -15.85 -10.39
CA PHE A 258 -5.37 -15.18 -11.16
C PHE A 258 -5.63 -15.90 -12.51
N ASN A 259 -4.55 -16.39 -13.13
CA ASN A 259 -4.61 -17.02 -14.46
C ASN A 259 -5.46 -18.29 -14.49
N LEU A 260 -5.40 -19.10 -13.43
CA LEU A 260 -6.13 -20.37 -13.35
C LEU A 260 -7.49 -20.23 -12.66
N ASP A 261 -7.55 -19.50 -11.55
CA ASP A 261 -8.70 -19.56 -10.65
C ASP A 261 -9.72 -18.43 -10.87
N LYS A 262 -9.28 -17.25 -11.36
CA LYS A 262 -10.11 -16.04 -11.58
C LYS A 262 -11.09 -15.75 -10.42
N PRO A 263 -10.60 -15.63 -9.17
CA PRO A 263 -11.46 -15.50 -8.00
C PRO A 263 -12.30 -14.21 -8.03
N HIS A 264 -13.50 -14.29 -7.47
CA HIS A 264 -14.44 -13.16 -7.43
C HIS A 264 -13.85 -11.94 -6.73
N GLY A 265 -14.02 -10.76 -7.34
CA GLY A 265 -13.52 -9.50 -6.78
C GLY A 265 -12.04 -9.22 -7.05
N TRP A 266 -11.30 -10.15 -7.67
CA TRP A 266 -9.92 -9.93 -8.13
C TRP A 266 -9.90 -9.51 -9.61
N TYR A 267 -9.12 -8.48 -9.91
CA TYR A 267 -8.79 -8.06 -11.26
C TYR A 267 -7.36 -8.46 -11.62
N GLY A 268 -7.16 -9.12 -12.76
CA GLY A 268 -5.90 -9.77 -13.14
C GLY A 268 -4.68 -8.91 -13.45
N TYR A 269 -4.72 -7.62 -13.14
CA TYR A 269 -3.60 -6.72 -13.39
C TYR A 269 -2.61 -6.63 -12.22
N ASN A 270 -2.93 -7.21 -11.06
CA ASN A 270 -2.00 -7.39 -9.94
C ASN A 270 -2.12 -8.82 -9.41
N THR A 271 -1.06 -9.32 -8.81
CA THR A 271 -1.06 -10.66 -8.22
C THR A 271 -1.23 -10.61 -6.69
N LEU A 272 -1.51 -11.76 -6.09
CA LEU A 272 -1.44 -11.92 -4.64
C LEU A 272 -0.08 -11.49 -4.09
N TYR A 273 0.98 -11.73 -4.86
CA TYR A 273 2.37 -11.42 -4.53
C TYR A 273 2.79 -9.98 -4.84
N ASP A 274 1.92 -9.19 -5.49
CA ASP A 274 2.01 -7.73 -5.42
C ASP A 274 1.46 -7.25 -4.07
N TYR A 275 0.26 -7.70 -3.71
CA TYR A 275 -0.49 -7.10 -2.60
C TYR A 275 -0.07 -7.57 -1.20
N GLN A 276 0.36 -8.82 -1.03
CA GLN A 276 0.80 -9.31 0.28
C GLN A 276 2.08 -8.61 0.77
N PRO A 277 3.15 -8.43 -0.04
CA PRO A 277 4.31 -7.65 0.38
C PRO A 277 3.97 -6.19 0.70
N PHE A 278 3.07 -5.57 -0.05
CA PHE A 278 2.56 -4.23 0.26
C PHE A 278 1.85 -4.18 1.61
N LEU A 279 0.97 -5.16 1.89
CA LEU A 279 0.32 -5.27 3.18
C LEU A 279 1.34 -5.41 4.31
N ALA A 280 2.35 -6.29 4.14
CA ALA A 280 3.41 -6.45 5.13
C ALA A 280 4.13 -5.11 5.43
N TYR A 281 4.52 -4.39 4.37
CA TYR A 281 5.10 -3.06 4.49
C TYR A 281 4.18 -2.09 5.26
N CYS A 282 2.91 -2.00 4.85
CA CYS A 282 1.95 -1.09 5.48
C CYS A 282 1.76 -1.40 6.97
N LEU A 283 1.63 -2.68 7.34
CA LEU A 283 1.46 -3.10 8.73
C LEU A 283 2.73 -2.83 9.57
N GLY A 284 3.92 -3.10 9.00
CA GLY A 284 5.19 -2.81 9.67
C GLY A 284 5.36 -1.31 9.96
N ARG A 285 5.00 -0.46 9.00
CA ARG A 285 5.01 1.01 9.18
C ARG A 285 3.93 1.50 10.13
N ALA A 286 2.72 0.94 10.07
CA ALA A 286 1.64 1.30 10.97
C ALA A 286 2.01 1.02 12.44
N ASP A 287 2.73 -0.07 12.70
CA ASP A 287 3.30 -0.37 14.03
C ASP A 287 4.28 0.70 14.52
N LYS A 288 5.18 1.17 13.64
CA LYS A 288 6.11 2.27 13.94
C LYS A 288 5.35 3.56 14.26
N PHE A 289 4.38 3.95 13.42
CA PHE A 289 3.58 5.14 13.66
C PHE A 289 2.79 5.09 14.97
N LYS A 290 2.23 3.92 15.31
CA LYS A 290 1.54 3.74 16.59
C LYS A 290 2.47 3.98 17.79
N ARG A 291 3.76 3.67 17.65
CA ARG A 291 4.81 3.94 18.65
C ARG A 291 5.38 5.37 18.59
N GLY A 292 4.90 6.20 17.67
CA GLY A 292 5.40 7.56 17.45
C GLY A 292 6.69 7.62 16.64
N ASP A 293 7.08 6.52 15.99
CA ASP A 293 8.22 6.45 15.09
C ASP A 293 7.78 6.75 13.66
N TYR A 294 8.34 7.83 13.08
CA TYR A 294 7.98 8.33 11.76
C TYR A 294 9.11 8.20 10.73
N GLU A 295 10.30 7.75 11.15
CA GLU A 295 11.47 7.62 10.27
C GLU A 295 11.48 6.26 9.55
#